data_AF-A0A0M4EU67-F1
#
_entry.id   AF-A0A0M4EU67-F1
#
_cell.length_a   1.000
_cell.length_b   1.000
_cell.length_c   1.000
_cell.angle_alpha   90.00
_cell.angle_beta   90.00
_cell.angle_gamma   90.00
#
_symmetry.space_group_name_H-M   'P 1'
#
loop_
_entity.id
_entity.type
_entity.pdbx_description
1 polymer ?
#
loop_
_entity_poly.entity_id
_entity_poly.type
_entity_poly.pdbx_seq_one_letter_code
_entity_poly.pdbx_strand_id
1 'polypeptide(L)'
;MHLQNYTPLILLIDFVEKTRTKRFYESSERYEILMLVFIMRKGAPFCENKRFPAEYWVNLSVGPIAEAFDRLQAAIDIPDPQLPIHMSVTDLTSWKQMFDVAMVDIRRYAYYTDPMQLADVGVYNRITFEQRFAMQWQE
;
A
#
# COMPACT_ATOMS: atom_id res chain seq x y z
N MET A 1 16.54 -12.87 -2.43
CA MET A 1 15.84 -11.57 -2.48
C MET A 1 14.59 -11.67 -3.39
N HIS A 2 13.76 -12.71 -3.24
CA HIS A 2 12.74 -13.11 -4.24
C HIS A 2 11.28 -13.09 -3.77
N LEU A 3 10.98 -12.51 -2.60
CA LEU A 3 9.63 -12.52 -2.02
C LEU A 3 9.12 -11.11 -1.67
N GLN A 4 9.58 -10.09 -2.40
CA GLN A 4 9.05 -8.74 -2.25
C GLN A 4 7.96 -8.48 -3.28
N ASN A 5 6.86 -7.91 -2.80
CA ASN A 5 5.73 -7.50 -3.61
C ASN A 5 5.88 -6.04 -3.99
N TYR A 6 5.61 -5.74 -5.25
CA TYR A 6 5.68 -4.42 -5.83
C TYR A 6 4.41 -4.11 -6.62
N THR A 7 4.16 -2.83 -6.84
CA THR A 7 3.10 -2.38 -7.75
C THR A 7 3.53 -1.10 -8.49
N PRO A 8 3.14 -0.89 -9.75
CA PRO A 8 3.35 0.39 -10.42
C PRO A 8 2.69 1.52 -9.64
N LEU A 9 3.35 2.68 -9.54
CA LEU A 9 2.81 3.85 -8.81
C LEU A 9 1.42 4.27 -9.32
N ILE A 10 1.15 4.12 -10.63
CA ILE A 10 -0.17 4.42 -11.20
C ILE A 10 -1.28 3.57 -10.58
N LEU A 11 -1.01 2.30 -10.24
CA LEU A 11 -2.02 1.43 -9.61
C LEU A 11 -2.27 1.81 -8.15
N LEU A 12 -1.25 2.33 -7.46
CA LEU A 12 -1.42 2.91 -6.13
C LEU A 12 -2.32 4.16 -6.18
N ILE A 13 -2.10 5.04 -7.16
CA ILE A 13 -2.92 6.23 -7.36
C ILE A 13 -4.37 5.84 -7.66
N ASP A 14 -4.58 4.88 -8.57
CA ASP A 14 -5.91 4.34 -8.88
C ASP A 14 -6.59 3.74 -7.64
N PHE A 15 -5.83 3.04 -6.79
CA PHE A 15 -6.33 2.49 -5.54
C PHE A 15 -6.80 3.59 -4.58
N VAL A 16 -6.02 4.65 -4.42
CA VAL A 16 -6.38 5.79 -3.56
C VAL A 16 -7.67 6.46 -4.05
N GLU A 17 -7.79 6.70 -5.35
CA GLU A 17 -8.97 7.33 -5.93
C GLU A 17 -10.22 6.45 -5.85
N LYS A 18 -10.07 5.13 -6.09
CA LYS A 18 -11.17 4.17 -5.94
C LYS A 18 -11.63 4.03 -4.50
N THR A 19 -10.71 4.07 -3.54
CA THR A 19 -11.04 3.88 -2.11
C THR A 19 -11.71 5.12 -1.52
N ARG A 20 -11.42 6.32 -2.06
CA ARG A 20 -11.99 7.59 -1.58
C ARG A 20 -13.52 7.62 -1.60
N THR A 21 -14.16 6.91 -2.53
CA THR A 21 -15.63 6.87 -2.66
C THR A 21 -16.27 5.71 -1.91
N LYS A 22 -15.47 4.84 -1.26
CA LYS A 22 -15.97 3.68 -0.53
C LYS A 22 -16.45 4.05 0.88
N ARG A 23 -17.49 3.37 1.32
CA ARG A 23 -18.13 3.45 2.62
C ARG A 23 -17.57 2.37 3.52
N PHE A 24 -16.70 2.78 4.44
CA PHE A 24 -16.08 1.89 5.43
C PHE A 24 -17.10 1.03 6.20
N TYR A 25 -18.28 1.56 6.54
CA TYR A 25 -19.26 0.83 7.35
C TYR A 25 -19.92 -0.34 6.61
N GLU A 26 -19.85 -0.36 5.28
CA GLU A 26 -20.37 -1.46 4.45
C GLU A 26 -19.35 -2.60 4.38
N SER A 27 -19.71 -3.78 4.89
CA SER A 27 -18.81 -4.95 4.92
C SER A 27 -18.37 -5.39 3.51
N SER A 28 -19.26 -5.28 2.52
CA SER A 28 -18.94 -5.56 1.12
C SER A 28 -17.88 -4.62 0.56
N GLU A 29 -17.92 -3.34 0.92
CA GLU A 29 -16.95 -2.35 0.46
C GLU A 29 -15.60 -2.51 1.17
N ARG A 30 -15.58 -2.89 2.45
CA ARG A 30 -14.32 -3.29 3.15
C ARG A 30 -13.67 -4.49 2.47
N TYR A 31 -14.46 -5.51 2.13
CA TYR A 31 -13.97 -6.67 1.41
C TYR A 31 -13.41 -6.30 0.03
N GLU A 32 -14.06 -5.40 -0.70
CA GLU A 32 -13.55 -4.91 -1.98
C GLU A 32 -12.19 -4.19 -1.84
N ILE A 33 -12.04 -3.35 -0.80
CA ILE A 33 -10.76 -2.69 -0.50
C ILE A 33 -9.68 -3.74 -0.22
N LEU A 34 -9.97 -4.78 0.57
CA LEU A 34 -9.04 -5.87 0.86
C LEU A 34 -8.60 -6.59 -0.43
N MET A 35 -9.53 -6.85 -1.35
CA MET A 35 -9.23 -7.45 -2.65
C MET A 35 -8.35 -6.56 -3.52
N LEU A 36 -8.59 -5.25 -3.53
CA LEU A 36 -7.72 -4.32 -4.25
C LEU A 36 -6.29 -4.32 -3.69
N VAL A 37 -6.13 -4.36 -2.36
CA VAL A 37 -4.80 -4.48 -1.72
C VAL A 37 -4.09 -5.77 -2.18
N PHE A 38 -4.82 -6.89 -2.21
CA PHE A 38 -4.24 -8.18 -2.63
C PHE A 38 -3.80 -8.16 -4.11
N ILE A 39 -4.64 -7.64 -5.00
CA ILE A 39 -4.36 -7.57 -6.45
C ILE A 39 -3.15 -6.68 -6.76
N MET A 40 -2.91 -5.64 -5.95
CA MET A 40 -1.77 -4.75 -6.14
C MET A 40 -0.43 -5.42 -5.81
N ARG A 41 -0.40 -6.43 -4.93
CA ARG A 41 0.83 -7.12 -4.51
C ARG A 41 1.32 -8.08 -5.61
N LYS A 42 2.08 -7.54 -6.57
CA LYS A 42 2.68 -8.30 -7.69
C LYS A 42 4.14 -8.63 -7.38
N GLY A 43 4.73 -9.58 -8.11
CA GLY A 43 6.16 -9.87 -8.00
C GLY A 43 7.05 -8.67 -8.35
N ALA A 44 8.29 -8.69 -7.84
CA ALA A 44 9.27 -7.65 -8.12
C ALA A 44 9.46 -7.43 -9.64
N PRO A 45 9.53 -6.16 -10.11
CA PRO A 45 9.64 -5.87 -11.54
C PRO A 45 11.05 -6.07 -12.10
N PHE A 46 11.99 -6.53 -11.27
CA PHE A 46 13.40 -6.70 -11.54
C PHE A 46 13.89 -8.05 -11.01
N CYS A 47 15.00 -8.53 -11.56
CA CYS A 47 15.72 -9.71 -11.09
C CYS A 47 17.19 -9.63 -11.54
N GLU A 48 17.98 -10.67 -11.28
CA GLU A 48 19.40 -10.72 -11.67
C GLU A 48 19.63 -10.43 -13.16
N ASN A 49 18.72 -10.86 -14.03
CA ASN A 49 18.82 -10.66 -15.49
C ASN A 49 17.88 -9.56 -16.01
N LYS A 50 17.24 -8.79 -15.12
CA LYS A 50 16.31 -7.72 -15.49
C LYS A 50 16.49 -6.52 -14.58
N ARG A 51 17.06 -5.45 -15.12
CA ARG A 51 17.25 -4.16 -14.42
C ARG A 51 15.92 -3.56 -13.95
N PHE A 52 15.99 -2.74 -12.91
CA PHE A 52 14.83 -2.00 -12.39
C PHE A 52 14.21 -1.08 -13.47
N PRO A 53 12.86 -0.99 -13.55
CA PRO A 53 12.18 -0.16 -14.55
C PRO A 53 12.47 1.34 -14.43
N ALA A 54 12.29 2.08 -15.52
CA ALA A 54 12.45 3.54 -15.51
C ALA A 54 11.27 4.23 -14.82
N GLU A 55 10.09 3.65 -14.89
CA GLU A 55 8.87 4.12 -14.23
C GLU A 55 8.93 3.91 -12.71
N TYR A 56 8.04 4.58 -11.98
CA TYR A 56 7.95 4.42 -10.53
C TYR A 56 7.20 3.14 -10.14
N TRP A 57 7.80 2.41 -9.21
CA TRP A 57 7.26 1.21 -8.59
C TRP A 57 7.32 1.34 -7.08
N VAL A 58 6.25 0.89 -6.43
CA VAL A 58 6.05 0.93 -4.99
C VAL A 58 6.40 -0.43 -4.41
N ASN A 59 7.25 -0.46 -3.38
CA ASN A 59 7.52 -1.66 -2.60
C ASN A 59 6.42 -1.84 -1.54
N LEU A 60 5.61 -2.88 -1.68
CA LEU A 60 4.53 -3.22 -0.76
C LEU A 60 4.93 -4.27 0.29
N SER A 61 6.22 -4.62 0.35
CA SER A 61 6.77 -5.57 1.33
C SER A 61 7.59 -4.91 2.43
N VAL A 62 8.23 -3.77 2.15
CA VAL A 62 9.12 -3.10 3.10
C VAL A 62 8.99 -1.58 2.96
N GLY A 63 9.04 -0.89 4.10
CA GLY A 63 9.10 0.57 4.19
C GLY A 63 7.78 1.21 4.62
N PRO A 64 7.76 2.55 4.77
CA PRO A 64 6.63 3.28 5.33
C PRO A 64 5.30 3.02 4.61
N ILE A 65 5.34 2.85 3.29
CA ILE A 65 4.12 2.55 2.53
C ILE A 65 3.60 1.14 2.78
N ALA A 66 4.48 0.14 2.91
CA ALA A 66 4.09 -1.23 3.24
C ALA A 66 3.43 -1.28 4.63
N GLU A 67 4.03 -0.60 5.62
CA GLU A 67 3.46 -0.49 6.96
C GLU A 67 2.08 0.19 6.96
N ALA A 68 1.87 1.19 6.11
CA ALA A 68 0.56 1.83 5.96
C ALA A 68 -0.49 0.88 5.38
N PHE A 69 -0.11 0.02 4.42
CA PHE A 69 -0.98 -1.03 3.90
C PHE A 69 -1.27 -2.13 4.92
N ASP A 70 -0.33 -2.44 5.81
CA ASP A 70 -0.54 -3.41 6.88
C ASP A 70 -1.49 -2.83 7.95
N ARG A 71 -1.35 -1.55 8.30
CA ARG A 71 -2.32 -0.84 9.14
C ARG A 71 -3.72 -0.80 8.51
N LEU A 72 -3.80 -0.57 7.19
CA LEU A 72 -5.07 -0.57 6.48
C LEU A 72 -5.75 -1.95 6.54
N GLN A 73 -5.01 -3.02 6.28
CA GLN A 73 -5.54 -4.39 6.34
C GLN A 73 -6.05 -4.73 7.74
N ALA A 74 -5.28 -4.38 8.77
CA ALA A 74 -5.72 -4.54 10.15
C ALA A 74 -7.02 -3.76 10.42
N ALA A 75 -7.14 -2.53 9.92
CA ALA A 75 -8.31 -1.69 10.13
C ALA A 75 -9.60 -2.17 9.44
N ILE A 76 -9.49 -3.02 8.41
CA ILE A 76 -10.65 -3.58 7.68
C ILE A 76 -10.97 -5.03 8.06
N ASP A 77 -10.05 -5.73 8.72
CA ASP A 77 -10.23 -7.07 9.30
C ASP A 77 -11.00 -6.99 10.63
N ILE A 78 -12.21 -6.44 10.56
CA ILE A 78 -13.10 -6.32 11.71
C ILE A 78 -13.69 -7.71 12.00
N PRO A 79 -13.59 -8.23 13.24
CA PRO A 79 -14.19 -9.51 13.60
C PRO A 79 -15.70 -9.56 13.26
N ASP A 80 -16.12 -10.59 12.53
CA ASP A 80 -17.52 -10.78 12.10
C ASP A 80 -18.45 -10.82 13.32
N PRO A 81 -19.51 -9.99 13.40
CA PRO A 81 -20.44 -9.94 14.51
C PRO A 81 -21.41 -11.13 14.52
N GLN A 82 -20.93 -12.37 14.35
CA GLN A 82 -21.74 -13.57 14.64
C GLN A 82 -22.11 -13.70 16.12
N LEU A 83 -21.58 -12.82 16.98
CA LEU A 83 -22.15 -12.50 18.27
C LEU A 83 -22.53 -11.00 18.30
N PRO A 84 -23.80 -10.66 18.04
CA PRO A 84 -24.30 -9.27 18.02
C PRO A 84 -24.24 -8.53 19.37
N ILE A 85 -23.62 -9.12 20.39
CA ILE A 85 -23.78 -8.72 21.80
C ILE A 85 -22.62 -7.82 22.28
N HIS A 86 -21.51 -7.68 21.55
CA HIS A 86 -20.29 -7.07 22.13
C HIS A 86 -19.57 -5.97 21.34
N MET A 87 -20.01 -5.58 20.14
CA MET A 87 -19.38 -4.45 19.44
C MET A 87 -20.17 -3.16 19.70
N SER A 88 -19.63 -2.29 20.55
CA SER A 88 -20.21 -0.98 20.80
C SER A 88 -19.97 -0.03 19.61
N VAL A 89 -20.80 1.01 19.47
CA VAL A 89 -20.59 2.08 18.48
C VAL A 89 -19.20 2.73 18.63
N THR A 90 -18.67 2.75 19.85
CA THR A 90 -17.34 3.24 20.19
C THR A 90 -16.23 2.40 19.57
N ASP A 91 -16.41 1.08 19.47
CA ASP A 91 -15.43 0.17 18.87
C ASP A 91 -15.34 0.41 17.36
N LEU A 92 -16.48 0.52 16.68
CA LEU A 92 -16.53 0.76 15.23
C LEU A 92 -15.95 2.13 14.83
N THR A 93 -16.11 3.14 15.68
CA THR A 93 -15.50 4.46 15.48
C THR A 93 -13.97 4.40 15.55
N SER A 94 -13.44 3.56 16.46
CA SER A 94 -11.99 3.35 16.58
C SER A 94 -11.41 2.67 15.34
N TRP A 95 -12.10 1.63 14.83
CA TRP A 95 -11.71 0.98 13.56
C TRP A 95 -11.75 1.96 12.38
N LYS A 96 -12.77 2.81 12.30
CA LYS A 96 -12.86 3.86 11.27
C LYS A 96 -11.68 4.84 11.36
N GLN A 97 -11.30 5.25 12.56
CA GLN A 97 -10.16 6.13 12.75
C GLN A 97 -8.85 5.48 12.31
N MET A 98 -8.62 4.20 12.63
CA MET A 98 -7.46 3.44 12.16
C MET A 98 -7.43 3.37 10.62
N PHE A 99 -8.58 3.11 10.00
CA PHE A 99 -8.73 3.10 8.55
C PHE A 99 -8.38 4.46 7.94
N ASP A 100 -8.91 5.55 8.50
CA ASP A 100 -8.67 6.90 7.99
C ASP A 100 -7.21 7.31 8.08
N VAL A 101 -6.55 7.02 9.22
CA VAL A 101 -5.13 7.29 9.40
C VAL A 101 -4.30 6.53 8.36
N ALA A 102 -4.57 5.24 8.16
CA ALA A 102 -3.86 4.45 7.16
C ALA A 102 -4.08 5.01 5.74
N MET A 103 -5.31 5.37 5.38
CA MET A 103 -5.62 5.94 4.07
C MET A 103 -4.98 7.32 3.84
N VAL A 104 -4.90 8.16 4.88
CA VAL A 104 -4.22 9.46 4.81
C VAL A 104 -2.73 9.27 4.53
N ASP A 105 -2.07 8.32 5.20
CA ASP A 105 -0.66 8.01 4.96
C ASP A 105 -0.43 7.49 3.54
N ILE A 106 -1.21 6.50 3.10
CA ILE A 106 -1.12 5.92 1.75
C ILE A 106 -1.30 7.01 0.69
N ARG A 107 -2.31 7.86 0.86
CA ARG A 107 -2.57 8.99 -0.05
C ARG A 107 -1.39 9.96 -0.06
N ARG A 108 -0.87 10.34 1.11
CA ARG A 108 0.26 11.26 1.21
C ARG A 108 1.47 10.72 0.45
N TYR A 109 1.80 9.44 0.62
CA TYR A 109 2.92 8.80 -0.05
C TYR A 109 2.73 8.69 -1.56
N ALA A 110 1.51 8.41 -2.02
CA ALA A 110 1.19 8.30 -3.44
C ALA A 110 1.39 9.61 -4.22
N TYR A 111 1.30 10.77 -3.54
CA TYR A 111 1.35 12.10 -4.16
C TYR A 111 2.61 12.89 -3.84
N TYR A 112 3.63 12.29 -3.24
CA TYR A 112 4.94 12.93 -3.19
C TYR A 112 5.48 13.17 -4.61
N THR A 113 6.08 14.34 -4.80
CA THR A 113 6.63 14.76 -6.10
C THR A 113 8.16 14.77 -6.11
N ASP A 114 8.79 14.89 -4.94
CA ASP A 114 10.23 14.82 -4.80
C ASP A 114 10.72 13.35 -4.88
N PRO A 115 11.65 13.01 -5.80
CA PRO A 115 12.15 11.64 -5.94
C PRO A 115 12.81 11.07 -4.69
N MET A 116 13.47 11.90 -3.87
CA MET A 116 14.10 11.42 -2.64
C MET A 116 13.06 11.09 -1.57
N GLN A 117 12.07 11.95 -1.38
CA GLN A 117 10.92 11.65 -0.50
C GLN A 117 10.16 10.40 -0.92
N LEU A 118 9.96 10.19 -2.24
CA LEU A 118 9.36 8.97 -2.77
C LEU A 118 10.19 7.73 -2.40
N ALA A 119 11.51 7.79 -2.58
CA ALA A 119 12.40 6.69 -2.24
C ALA A 119 12.38 6.37 -0.73
N ASP A 120 12.31 7.39 0.12
CA ASP A 120 12.25 7.22 1.58
C ASP A 120 10.99 6.48 2.04
N VAL A 121 9.88 6.61 1.31
CA VAL A 121 8.62 5.92 1.61
C VAL A 121 8.46 4.58 0.90
N GLY A 122 9.43 4.16 0.09
CA GLY A 122 9.41 2.88 -0.62
C GLY A 122 8.89 2.96 -2.06
N VAL A 123 8.88 4.14 -2.67
CA VAL A 123 8.53 4.33 -4.09
C VAL A 123 9.80 4.67 -4.87
N TYR A 124 10.17 3.81 -5.81
CA TYR A 124 11.43 3.91 -6.53
C TYR A 124 11.21 3.97 -8.03
N ASN A 125 12.01 4.78 -8.70
CA ASN A 125 12.36 4.58 -10.10
C ASN A 125 13.76 3.94 -10.18
N ARG A 126 14.23 3.61 -11.39
CA ARG A 126 15.58 3.04 -11.58
C ARG A 126 16.68 3.79 -10.83
N ILE A 127 16.73 5.11 -10.98
CA ILE A 127 17.82 5.94 -10.46
C ILE A 127 17.84 5.90 -8.94
N THR A 128 16.68 6.17 -8.32
CA THR A 128 16.53 6.20 -6.86
C THR A 128 16.70 4.81 -6.24
N PHE A 129 16.25 3.75 -6.92
CA PHE A 129 16.48 2.37 -6.49
C PHE A 129 17.98 2.04 -6.45
N GLU A 130 18.69 2.28 -7.55
CA GLU A 130 20.12 1.98 -7.66
C GLU A 130 20.96 2.79 -6.68
N GLN A 131 20.63 4.08 -6.49
CA GLN A 131 21.26 4.93 -5.48
C GLN A 131 21.00 4.41 -4.06
N ARG A 132 19.75 4.07 -3.72
CA ARG A 132 19.35 3.63 -2.38
C ARG A 132 20.01 2.31 -1.97
N PHE A 133 20.14 1.39 -2.92
CA PHE A 133 20.69 0.06 -2.68
C PHE A 133 22.15 -0.10 -3.12
N ALA A 134 22.81 1.00 -3.51
CA ALA A 134 24.18 1.01 -4.03
C ALA A 134 24.41 -0.04 -5.12
N MET A 135 23.40 -0.26 -5.98
CA MET A 135 23.47 -1.24 -7.05
C MET A 135 24.06 -0.61 -8.31
N GLN A 136 25.01 -1.31 -8.92
CA GLN A 136 25.55 -0.96 -10.24
C GLN A 136 25.11 -2.03 -11.23
N TRP A 137 24.32 -1.64 -12.23
CA TRP A 137 23.97 -2.52 -13.33
C TRP A 137 25.09 -2.54 -14.35
N GLN A 138 25.62 -3.73 -14.65
CA GLN A 138 26.54 -3.96 -15.75
C GLN A 138 25.73 -4.48 -16.94
N GLU A 139 25.97 -3.92 -18.14
CA GLU A 139 25.33 -4.35 -19.38
C GLU A 139 25.92 -5.65 -19.92
#